data_AF-A0A1I5YRQ9-F1
#
_entry.id   AF-A0A1I5YRQ9-F1
#
_cell.length_a   1.000
_cell.length_b   1.000
_cell.length_c   1.000
_cell.angle_alpha   90.00
_cell.angle_beta   90.00
_cell.angle_gamma   90.00
#
_symmetry.space_group_name_H-M   'P 1'
#
loop_
_entity.id
_entity.type
_entity.pdbx_description
1 polymer ?
#
loop_
_entity_poly.entity_id
_entity_poly.type
_entity_poly.pdbx_seq_one_letter_code
_entity_poly.pdbx_strand_id
1 'polypeptide(L)'
;MSTCPFCKRDPYHYVDIGVGYQAAAVDCCDLGIALHYGDKEAWQTLRNMRSHSPRKKARAMKVLREYGYRPDSKGRFAAKVFEVRVK
;
A
#
# COMPACT_ATOMS: atom_id res chain seq x y z
N MET A 1 9.76 11.34 -4.75
CA MET A 1 9.41 10.56 -3.55
C MET A 1 7.93 10.27 -3.62
N SER A 2 7.59 9.16 -4.28
CA SER A 2 6.27 8.92 -4.84
C SER A 2 5.43 8.09 -3.87
N THR A 3 4.20 8.55 -3.66
CA THR A 3 3.09 7.87 -2.97
C THR A 3 3.11 6.34 -3.06
N CYS A 4 2.67 5.67 -1.99
CA CYS A 4 2.61 4.22 -1.93
C CYS A 4 1.88 3.65 -3.15
N PRO A 5 2.46 2.68 -3.87
CA PRO A 5 1.89 2.19 -5.13
C PRO A 5 0.56 1.45 -4.94
N PHE A 6 0.21 1.07 -3.71
CA PHE A 6 -1.02 0.35 -3.39
C PHE A 6 -2.12 1.31 -2.89
N CYS A 7 -1.88 2.05 -1.80
CA CYS A 7 -2.88 2.94 -1.21
C CYS A 7 -2.83 4.38 -1.77
N LYS A 8 -1.82 4.74 -2.58
CA LYS A 8 -1.59 6.08 -3.15
C LYS A 8 -1.46 7.22 -2.12
N ARG A 9 -1.23 6.89 -0.84
CA ARG A 9 -0.97 7.84 0.25
C ARG A 9 0.52 8.06 0.44
N ASP A 10 0.88 9.12 1.16
CA ASP A 10 2.24 9.30 1.66
C ASP A 10 2.54 8.16 2.66
N PRO A 11 3.60 7.36 2.45
CA PRO A 11 3.93 6.26 3.34
C PRO A 11 4.68 6.69 4.61
N TYR A 12 5.10 7.95 4.74
CA TYR A 12 5.91 8.40 5.86
C TYR A 12 5.09 9.18 6.88
N HIS A 13 5.25 8.81 8.16
CA HIS A 13 4.82 9.62 9.29
C HIS A 13 5.96 10.56 9.68
N TYR A 14 5.71 11.87 9.58
CA TYR A 14 6.69 12.88 9.95
C TYR A 14 6.48 13.33 11.40
N VAL A 15 7.56 13.50 12.14
CA VAL A 15 7.57 14.03 13.52
C VAL A 15 8.40 15.31 13.55
N ASP A 16 7.93 16.30 14.32
CA ASP A 16 8.67 17.54 14.56
C ASP A 16 9.78 17.31 15.59
N ILE A 17 11.02 17.60 15.21
CA ILE A 17 12.21 17.45 16.05
C ILE A 17 12.74 18.82 16.55
N GLY A 18 11.97 19.90 16.41
CA GLY A 18 12.34 21.25 16.87
C GLY A 18 13.27 22.02 15.92
N VAL A 19 13.74 21.37 14.85
CA VAL A 19 14.52 21.97 13.75
C VAL A 19 13.87 21.72 12.38
N GLY A 20 12.73 21.02 12.35
CA GLY A 20 12.01 20.66 11.14
C GLY A 20 11.25 19.33 11.29
N TYR A 21 10.50 18.95 10.26
CA TYR A 21 9.80 17.67 10.19
C TYR A 21 10.71 16.59 9.59
N GLN A 22 10.88 15.48 10.31
CA GLN A 22 11.64 14.31 9.85
C GLN A 22 10.75 13.07 9.77
N ALA A 23 10.96 12.22 8.76
CA ALA A 23 10.27 10.94 8.65
C ALA A 23 10.73 10.02 9.79
N ALA A 24 9.80 9.69 10.70
CA ALA A 24 10.08 8.90 11.90
C ALA A 24 9.64 7.44 11.75
N ALA A 25 8.58 7.18 11.00
CA ALA A 25 8.04 5.84 10.81
C ALA A 25 7.41 5.67 9.41
N VAL A 26 7.31 4.42 8.98
CA VAL A 26 6.57 4.03 7.78
C VAL A 26 5.15 3.70 8.22
N ASP A 27 4.25 4.67 8.12
CA ASP A 27 2.83 4.48 8.42
C ASP A 27 2.07 4.38 7.10
N CYS A 28 1.97 3.15 6.61
CA CYS A 28 1.40 2.85 5.31
C CYS A 28 0.50 1.62 5.38
N CYS A 29 -0.16 1.33 4.29
CA CYS A 29 -0.90 0.10 4.09
C CYS A 29 0.02 -1.13 4.26
N ASP A 30 -0.49 -2.27 4.76
CA ASP A 30 0.30 -3.48 5.07
C ASP A 30 1.19 -3.93 3.91
N LEU A 31 0.64 -3.93 2.70
CA LEU A 31 1.37 -4.24 1.46
C LEU A 31 2.51 -3.25 1.14
N GLY A 32 2.35 -1.99 1.53
CA GLY A 32 3.38 -0.95 1.39
C GLY A 32 4.48 -1.09 2.43
N ILE A 33 4.12 -1.45 3.66
CA ILE A 33 5.06 -1.80 4.73
C ILE A 33 5.88 -3.03 4.30
N ALA A 34 5.21 -4.11 3.88
CA ALA A 34 5.81 -5.33 3.35
C ALA A 34 6.76 -5.04 2.18
N LEU A 35 6.38 -4.16 1.25
CA LEU A 35 7.23 -3.73 0.14
C LEU A 35 8.53 -3.06 0.64
N HIS A 36 8.43 -2.22 1.67
CA HIS A 36 9.57 -1.51 2.26
C HIS A 36 10.50 -2.44 3.03
N TYR A 37 9.95 -3.46 3.70
CA TYR A 37 10.74 -4.52 4.34
C TYR A 37 11.29 -5.57 3.35
N GLY A 38 10.96 -5.46 2.06
CA GLY A 38 11.53 -6.31 1.01
C GLY A 38 10.78 -7.62 0.77
N ASP A 39 9.51 -7.71 1.15
CA ASP A 39 8.72 -8.92 0.94
C ASP A 39 8.53 -9.22 -0.55
N LYS A 40 8.89 -10.46 -0.91
CA LYS A 40 8.83 -10.95 -2.30
C LYS A 40 7.42 -10.88 -2.87
N GLU A 41 6.40 -11.14 -2.04
CA GLU A 41 5.00 -11.10 -2.46
C GLU A 41 4.54 -9.67 -2.80
N ALA A 42 4.94 -8.68 -1.99
CA ALA A 42 4.63 -7.29 -2.24
C ALA A 42 5.31 -6.79 -3.54
N TRP A 43 6.58 -7.15 -3.75
CA TRP A 43 7.30 -6.85 -4.99
C TRP A 43 6.67 -7.52 -6.21
N GLN A 44 6.28 -8.79 -6.10
CA GLN A 44 5.63 -9.52 -7.18
C GLN A 44 4.27 -8.92 -7.51
N THR A 45 3.51 -8.51 -6.50
CA THR A 45 2.20 -7.86 -6.66
C THR A 45 2.37 -6.51 -7.38
N LEU A 46 3.35 -5.71 -6.98
CA LEU A 46 3.69 -4.46 -7.66
C LEU A 46 4.08 -4.69 -9.13
N ARG A 47 4.92 -5.70 -9.40
CA ARG A 47 5.32 -6.08 -10.76
C ARG A 47 4.13 -6.52 -11.61
N ASN A 48 3.22 -7.29 -11.03
CA ASN A 48 2.01 -7.76 -11.69
C ASN A 48 1.06 -6.59 -12.02
N MET A 49 0.88 -5.62 -11.11
CA MET A 49 0.09 -4.41 -11.36
C MET A 49 0.64 -3.58 -12.52
N ARG A 50 1.96 -3.41 -12.59
CA ARG A 50 2.63 -2.61 -13.65
C ARG A 50 2.65 -3.28 -15.00
N SER A 51 2.43 -4.60 -15.06
CA SER A 51 2.49 -5.35 -16.31
C SER A 51 1.31 -5.05 -17.24
N HIS A 52 1.52 -5.14 -18.56
CA HIS A 52 0.46 -4.93 -19.55
C HIS A 52 -0.53 -6.11 -19.63
N SER A 53 -0.13 -7.31 -19.19
CA SER A 53 -0.95 -8.52 -19.30
C SER A 53 -2.19 -8.45 -18.41
N PRO A 54 -3.41 -8.62 -18.98
CA PRO A 54 -4.66 -8.64 -18.20
C PRO A 54 -4.67 -9.72 -17.10
N ARG A 55 -4.10 -10.89 -17.38
CA ARG A 55 -4.01 -12.01 -16.41
C ARG A 55 -3.16 -11.65 -15.20
N LYS A 56 -2.03 -10.97 -15.40
CA LYS A 56 -1.15 -10.53 -14.32
C LYS A 56 -1.81 -9.45 -13.48
N LYS A 57 -2.49 -8.48 -14.12
CA LYS A 57 -3.31 -7.50 -13.39
C LYS A 57 -4.38 -8.17 -12.53
N ALA A 58 -5.12 -9.14 -13.09
CA ALA A 58 -6.13 -9.89 -12.33
C ALA A 58 -5.55 -10.63 -11.11
N ARG A 59 -4.36 -11.23 -11.24
CA ARG A 59 -3.64 -11.85 -10.10
C ARG A 59 -3.28 -10.82 -9.03
N ALA A 60 -2.76 -9.66 -9.40
CA ALA A 60 -2.50 -8.58 -8.44
C ALA A 60 -3.78 -8.12 -7.74
N MET A 61 -4.89 -8.00 -8.49
CA MET A 61 -6.18 -7.64 -7.91
C MET A 61 -6.72 -8.68 -6.94
N LYS A 62 -6.40 -9.97 -7.12
CA LYS A 62 -6.76 -11.02 -6.17
C LYS A 62 -6.03 -10.83 -4.84
N VAL A 63 -4.71 -10.66 -4.88
CA VAL A 63 -3.89 -10.40 -3.68
C VAL A 63 -4.37 -9.14 -2.97
N LEU A 64 -4.58 -8.04 -3.70
CA LEU A 64 -5.10 -6.80 -3.12
C LEU A 64 -6.43 -6.99 -2.37
N ARG A 65 -7.33 -7.82 -2.90
CA ARG A 65 -8.61 -8.15 -2.24
C ARG A 65 -8.42 -8.99 -0.97
N GLU A 66 -7.47 -9.92 -0.96
CA GLU A 66 -7.14 -10.73 0.23
C GLU A 66 -6.67 -9.85 1.39
N TYR A 67 -5.86 -8.83 1.08
CA TYR A 67 -5.45 -7.78 2.04
C TYR A 67 -6.54 -6.73 2.29
N GLY A 68 -7.77 -6.91 1.79
CA GLY A 68 -8.90 -6.01 2.04
C GLY A 68 -8.91 -4.70 1.24
N TYR A 69 -8.00 -4.52 0.27
CA TYR A 69 -8.02 -3.37 -0.63
C TYR A 69 -9.04 -3.58 -1.75
N ARG A 70 -10.09 -2.76 -1.78
CA ARG A 70 -11.01 -2.68 -2.93
C ARG A 70 -10.62 -1.52 -3.84
N PRO A 71 -10.40 -1.74 -5.15
CA PRO A 71 -10.42 -0.63 -6.09
C PRO A 71 -11.86 -0.08 -6.14
N ASP A 72 -12.08 1.20 -5.87
CA ASP A 72 -13.35 1.81 -6.24
C ASP A 72 -13.46 1.84 -7.77
N SER A 73 -14.70 1.77 -8.27
CA SER A 73 -15.06 1.89 -9.68
C SER A 73 -14.55 3.18 -10.37
N LYS A 74 -14.03 4.14 -9.59
CA LYS A 74 -13.38 5.38 -10.03
C LYS A 74 -11.84 5.35 -9.99
N GLY A 75 -11.19 4.18 -9.81
CA GLY A 75 -9.73 4.06 -9.77
C GLY A 75 -9.06 4.63 -8.50
N ARG A 76 -9.85 4.88 -7.45
CA ARG A 76 -9.39 5.26 -6.11
C ARG A 76 -9.43 4.02 -5.21
N PHE A 77 -8.33 3.69 -4.54
CA PHE A 77 -8.33 2.60 -3.57
C PHE A 77 -8.89 3.16 -2.26
N ALA A 78 -10.12 2.80 -1.89
CA ALA A 78 -10.62 3.06 -0.55
C ALA A 78 -9.86 2.13 0.40
N ALA A 79 -8.87 2.65 1.12
CA ALA A 79 -8.34 1.95 2.28
C ALA A 79 -9.48 1.90 3.30
N LYS A 80 -9.91 0.70 3.67
CA LYS A 80 -10.87 0.52 4.74
C LYS A 80 -10.21 0.99 6.04
N VAL A 81 -10.89 1.89 6.74
CA VAL A 81 -10.67 2.22 8.14
C VAL A 81 -10.76 0.92 8.93
N PHE A 82 -9.66 0.48 9.54
CA PHE A 82 -9.68 -0.66 10.44
C PHE A 82 -10.26 -0.18 11.77
N GLU A 83 -11.54 -0.46 11.98
CA GLU A 83 -12.07 -0.61 13.33
C GLU A 83 -11.35 -1.82 13.94
N VAL A 84 -10.46 -1.57 14.88
CA VAL A 84 -9.71 -2.58 15.62
C VAL A 84 -10.74 -3.45 16.36
N ARG A 85 -11.01 -4.65 15.83
CA ARG A 85 -11.74 -5.66 16.57
C ARG A 85 -10.78 -6.28 17.59
N VAL A 86 -10.67 -5.61 18.74
CA VAL A 86 -10.09 -6.18 19.96
C VAL A 86 -10.85 -7.47 20.27
N LYS A 87 -10.13 -8.58 20.29
CA LYS A 87 -10.59 -9.85 20.87
C LYS A 87 -9.93 -10.00 22.24
#